data_AF-L8K184-F1
#
_entry.id   AF-L8K184-F1
#
_cell.length_a   1.000
_cell.length_b   1.000
_cell.length_c   1.000
_cell.angle_alpha   90.00
_cell.angle_beta   90.00
_cell.angle_gamma   90.00
#
_symmetry.space_group_name_H-M   'P 1'
#
loop_
_entity.id
_entity.type
_entity.pdbx_description
1 polymer ?
#
loop_
_entity_poly.entity_id
_entity_poly.type
_entity_poly.pdbx_seq_one_letter_code
_entity_poly.pdbx_strand_id
1 'polypeptide(L)'
;MDGNGNVHNTGGSNQDGDNTPPAVTDSTQYLIVFDKNPNQTYGFDKKEYDAHLNNYNTAVIHEEQYIIPWKSVQSGGIDYVDVQNAQADRQAAFPDAIGFKTATRTLSAQAGMDDNKKKLSVIGTTHENVEEVLVYVIRKDEEGKDTEEVVGKLNVISYDQVYNKVYIVPVNGNGYPYNQTSLANELNRIYAQAAVRWDVRMHAGIQVDWDLDGDGKMDHEAPIRFLQRLQNIFPQT
;
A
#
# COMPACT_ATOMS: atom_id res chain seq x y z
N MET A 1 19.65 -24.27 -25.77
CA MET A 1 19.34 -24.58 -27.18
C MET A 1 19.98 -25.91 -27.48
N ASP A 2 19.20 -26.94 -27.78
CA ASP A 2 19.76 -28.14 -28.39
C ASP A 2 19.89 -27.96 -29.90
N GLY A 3 20.59 -28.89 -30.56
CA GLY A 3 20.98 -28.82 -31.97
C GLY A 3 19.83 -28.79 -32.98
N ASN A 4 18.57 -28.69 -32.54
CA ASN A 4 17.38 -28.56 -33.39
C ASN A 4 16.64 -27.23 -33.21
N GLY A 5 17.20 -26.25 -32.48
CA GLY A 5 16.63 -24.89 -32.42
C GLY A 5 15.31 -24.78 -31.67
N ASN A 6 14.90 -25.82 -30.92
CA ASN A 6 13.77 -25.73 -30.02
C ASN A 6 14.20 -25.07 -28.70
N VAL A 7 13.48 -24.03 -28.30
CA VAL A 7 13.53 -23.49 -26.95
C VAL A 7 12.66 -24.41 -26.09
N HIS A 8 13.28 -25.19 -25.20
CA HIS A 8 12.54 -25.76 -24.07
C HIS A 8 12.07 -24.59 -23.21
N ASN A 9 10.82 -24.19 -23.40
CA ASN A 9 10.11 -23.38 -22.44
C ASN A 9 9.84 -24.27 -21.22
N THR A 10 10.74 -24.27 -20.24
CA THR A 10 10.52 -24.87 -18.91
C THR A 10 9.60 -23.99 -18.05
N GLY A 11 8.80 -23.13 -18.66
CA GLY A 11 7.68 -22.48 -17.99
C GLY A 11 6.55 -23.48 -17.88
N GLY A 12 6.49 -24.20 -16.77
CA GLY A 12 5.28 -24.90 -16.37
C GLY A 12 4.15 -23.89 -16.23
N SER A 13 3.32 -23.76 -17.26
CA SER A 13 1.98 -23.19 -17.10
C SER A 13 1.18 -24.23 -16.34
N ASN A 14 1.05 -24.08 -15.02
CA ASN A 14 0.01 -24.79 -14.28
C ASN A 14 -1.33 -24.29 -14.82
N GLN A 15 -1.95 -25.14 -15.65
CA GLN A 15 -3.25 -24.91 -16.26
C GLN A 15 -4.40 -25.47 -15.42
N ASP A 16 -4.14 -25.85 -14.16
CA ASP A 16 -5.14 -26.05 -13.12
C ASP A 16 -4.81 -25.06 -11.98
N GLY A 17 -5.80 -24.26 -11.57
CA GLY A 17 -5.67 -23.12 -10.67
C GLY A 17 -5.37 -23.47 -9.20
N ASP A 18 -4.60 -24.52 -8.95
CA ASP A 18 -4.14 -24.91 -7.63
C ASP A 18 -2.79 -24.22 -7.34
N ASN A 19 -2.86 -23.08 -6.63
CA ASN A 19 -1.71 -22.32 -6.17
C ASN A 19 -1.05 -22.94 -4.92
N THR A 20 -1.28 -24.22 -4.67
CA THR A 20 -0.70 -24.94 -3.54
C THR A 20 0.79 -25.19 -3.80
N PRO A 21 1.69 -24.77 -2.89
CA PRO A 21 3.13 -24.97 -3.07
C PRO A 21 3.52 -26.45 -2.95
N PRO A 22 4.66 -26.87 -3.52
CA PRO A 22 5.17 -28.22 -3.32
C PRO A 22 5.52 -28.48 -1.85
N ALA A 23 5.25 -29.70 -1.36
CA ALA A 23 5.65 -30.12 -0.03
C ALA A 23 7.18 -30.20 0.10
N VAL A 24 7.72 -29.71 1.22
CA VAL A 24 9.15 -29.82 1.56
C VAL A 24 9.40 -31.02 2.45
N THR A 25 10.49 -31.73 2.16
CA THR A 25 10.94 -32.91 2.90
C THR A 25 12.18 -32.66 3.74
N ASP A 26 12.78 -31.49 3.62
CA ASP A 26 13.92 -31.08 4.43
C ASP A 26 13.48 -30.48 5.78
N SER A 27 14.46 -30.28 6.65
CA SER A 27 14.29 -29.62 7.94
C SER A 27 14.58 -28.12 7.87
N THR A 28 14.60 -27.52 6.66
CA THR A 28 14.90 -26.09 6.48
C THR A 28 13.82 -25.26 7.15
N GLN A 29 14.19 -24.49 8.16
CA GLN A 29 13.31 -23.50 8.76
C GLN A 29 13.25 -22.29 7.82
N TYR A 30 12.04 -21.84 7.49
CA TYR A 30 11.83 -20.62 6.73
C TYR A 30 11.28 -19.53 7.64
N LEU A 31 11.80 -18.31 7.49
CA LEU A 31 11.22 -17.14 8.12
C LEU A 31 10.95 -16.11 7.02
N ILE A 32 9.69 -15.94 6.66
CA ILE A 32 9.31 -15.00 5.61
C ILE A 32 8.85 -13.69 6.25
N VAL A 33 9.47 -12.60 5.80
CA VAL A 33 9.16 -11.24 6.25
C VAL A 33 8.68 -10.39 5.08
N PHE A 34 7.93 -9.35 5.42
CA PHE A 34 7.37 -8.42 4.47
C PHE A 34 8.12 -7.09 4.51
N ASP A 35 8.21 -6.44 3.35
CA ASP A 35 8.72 -5.07 3.23
C ASP A 35 7.87 -4.24 2.27
N LYS A 36 8.06 -2.93 2.30
CA LYS A 36 7.42 -2.01 1.37
C LYS A 36 7.82 -2.37 -0.06
N ASN A 37 6.83 -2.55 -0.94
CA ASN A 37 7.10 -2.63 -2.37
C ASN A 37 7.27 -1.21 -2.95
N PRO A 38 8.26 -0.94 -3.82
CA PRO A 38 8.43 0.38 -4.43
C PRO A 38 7.23 0.88 -5.27
N ASN A 39 6.41 -0.05 -5.77
CA ASN A 39 5.21 0.24 -6.56
C ASN A 39 3.94 0.22 -5.72
N GLN A 40 4.05 0.16 -4.38
CA GLN A 40 2.87 0.23 -3.53
C GLN A 40 2.24 1.63 -3.57
N THR A 41 0.93 1.69 -3.38
CA THR A 41 0.18 2.96 -3.29
C THR A 41 -0.11 3.36 -1.85
N TYR A 42 -0.53 2.40 -1.04
CA TYR A 42 -1.03 2.64 0.32
C TYR A 42 0.04 2.40 1.38
N GLY A 43 -0.28 2.71 2.64
CA GLY A 43 0.65 2.62 3.77
C GLY A 43 1.11 1.20 4.03
N PHE A 44 2.39 1.03 4.33
CA PHE A 44 2.96 -0.19 4.89
C PHE A 44 3.75 0.21 6.12
N ASP A 45 3.50 -0.49 7.22
CA ASP A 45 4.06 -0.19 8.51
C ASP A 45 4.67 -1.45 9.12
N LYS A 46 5.96 -1.38 9.42
CA LYS A 46 6.70 -2.43 10.12
C LYS A 46 7.38 -1.80 11.31
N LYS A 47 7.55 -2.57 12.38
CA LYS A 47 8.23 -2.07 13.58
C LYS A 47 9.66 -1.63 13.22
N GLU A 48 9.95 -0.36 13.46
CA GLU A 48 11.29 0.22 13.34
C GLU A 48 11.90 0.54 14.71
N TYR A 49 11.09 1.04 15.65
CA TYR A 49 11.55 1.49 16.97
C TYR A 49 10.91 0.67 18.10
N ASP A 50 11.70 0.27 19.11
CA ASP A 50 11.23 -0.54 20.25
C ASP A 50 10.11 0.14 21.05
N ALA A 51 10.12 1.48 21.11
CA ALA A 51 9.10 2.27 21.78
C ALA A 51 7.68 2.04 21.22
N HIS A 52 7.57 1.52 19.99
CA HIS A 52 6.28 1.25 19.34
C HIS A 52 5.86 -0.22 19.39
N LEU A 53 6.63 -1.10 20.05
CA LEU A 53 6.36 -2.54 20.07
C LEU A 53 4.93 -2.87 20.55
N ASN A 54 4.43 -2.14 21.54
CA ASN A 54 3.08 -2.34 22.09
C ASN A 54 1.93 -2.03 21.10
N ASN A 55 2.23 -1.42 19.96
CA ASN A 55 1.25 -1.12 18.91
C ASN A 55 1.14 -2.23 17.86
N TYR A 56 2.00 -3.25 17.92
CA TYR A 56 2.00 -4.36 16.95
C TYR A 56 1.49 -5.65 17.57
N ASN A 57 0.79 -6.44 16.76
CA ASN A 57 0.52 -7.82 17.10
C ASN A 57 1.80 -8.64 16.96
N THR A 58 1.92 -9.68 17.78
CA THR A 58 3.05 -10.61 17.72
C THR A 58 2.56 -12.04 17.65
N ALA A 59 3.31 -12.88 16.95
CA ALA A 59 3.14 -14.33 16.91
C ALA A 59 4.43 -15.02 17.35
N VAL A 60 4.40 -16.34 17.48
CA VAL A 60 5.60 -17.17 17.63
C VAL A 60 5.75 -17.98 16.36
N ILE A 61 6.91 -17.88 15.71
CA ILE A 61 7.28 -18.66 14.51
C ILE A 61 8.65 -19.26 14.82
N HIS A 62 8.77 -20.60 14.77
CA HIS A 62 9.99 -21.33 15.13
C HIS A 62 10.57 -20.94 16.49
N GLU A 63 9.70 -20.84 17.50
CA GLU A 63 10.06 -20.44 18.88
C GLU A 63 10.57 -18.99 19.03
N GLU A 64 10.64 -18.23 17.93
CA GLU A 64 11.00 -16.81 17.93
C GLU A 64 9.76 -15.91 17.88
N GLN A 65 9.85 -14.77 18.56
CA GLN A 65 8.81 -13.75 18.50
C GLN A 65 8.81 -13.08 17.12
N TYR A 66 7.70 -13.21 16.42
CA TYR A 66 7.45 -12.56 15.14
C TYR A 66 6.58 -11.32 15.34
N ILE A 67 7.07 -10.15 14.94
CA ILE A 67 6.29 -8.91 14.97
C ILE A 67 5.55 -8.78 13.62
N ILE A 68 4.22 -8.75 13.67
CA ILE A 68 3.38 -8.78 12.48
C ILE A 68 3.29 -7.36 11.89
N PRO A 69 3.79 -7.11 10.66
CA PRO A 69 3.64 -5.82 10.00
C PRO A 69 2.19 -5.57 9.57
N TRP A 70 1.91 -4.31 9.22
CA TRP A 70 0.61 -3.84 8.74
C TRP A 70 0.70 -3.29 7.32
N LYS A 71 -0.34 -3.53 6.55
CA LYS A 71 -0.53 -2.96 5.21
C LYS A 71 -1.95 -2.40 5.12
N SER A 72 -2.07 -1.14 4.70
CA SER A 72 -3.37 -0.60 4.29
C SER A 72 -3.60 -0.83 2.79
N VAL A 73 -4.85 -1.01 2.39
CA VAL A 73 -5.29 -1.10 0.99
C VAL A 73 -6.64 -0.40 0.85
N GLN A 74 -6.96 0.13 -0.32
CA GLN A 74 -8.33 0.60 -0.59
C GLN A 74 -9.31 -0.58 -0.60
N SER A 75 -10.52 -0.39 -0.05
CA SER A 75 -11.61 -1.36 -0.13
C SER A 75 -11.88 -1.79 -1.58
N GLY A 76 -11.92 -3.11 -1.83
CA GLY A 76 -12.04 -3.71 -3.15
C GLY A 76 -10.84 -3.50 -4.10
N GLY A 77 -9.81 -2.77 -3.66
CA GLY A 77 -8.61 -2.49 -4.44
C GLY A 77 -7.53 -3.55 -4.27
N ILE A 78 -6.48 -3.42 -5.07
CA ILE A 78 -5.27 -4.27 -4.99
C ILE A 78 -4.08 -3.37 -4.71
N ASP A 79 -3.16 -3.84 -3.87
CA ASP A 79 -1.84 -3.23 -3.69
C ASP A 79 -0.77 -4.31 -3.54
N TYR A 80 0.49 -3.91 -3.37
CA TYR A 80 1.63 -4.81 -3.36
C TYR A 80 2.49 -4.68 -2.10
N VAL A 81 3.08 -5.80 -1.71
CA VAL A 81 4.16 -5.89 -0.71
C VAL A 81 5.28 -6.77 -1.25
N ASP A 82 6.50 -6.48 -0.84
CA ASP A 82 7.63 -7.39 -1.08
C ASP A 82 7.65 -8.45 0.02
N VAL A 83 7.95 -9.68 -0.36
CA VAL A 83 8.17 -10.81 0.56
C VAL A 83 9.56 -11.35 0.33
N GLN A 84 10.27 -11.63 1.42
CA GLN A 84 11.65 -12.11 1.39
C GLN A 84 11.89 -13.14 2.49
N ASN A 85 12.81 -14.06 2.26
CA ASN A 85 13.28 -14.97 3.29
C ASN A 85 14.32 -14.26 4.18
N ALA A 86 14.03 -14.12 5.47
CA ALA A 86 14.89 -13.48 6.45
C ALA A 86 16.06 -14.36 6.91
N GLN A 87 15.95 -15.69 6.77
CA GLN A 87 16.98 -16.63 7.19
C GLN A 87 18.01 -16.97 6.09
N ALA A 88 17.75 -16.56 4.85
CA ALA A 88 18.72 -16.71 3.78
C ALA A 88 19.87 -15.71 3.94
N ASP A 89 21.08 -16.08 3.48
CA ASP A 89 21.97 -15.07 2.94
C ASP A 89 21.14 -14.27 1.94
N ARG A 90 21.18 -12.94 1.99
CA ARG A 90 20.33 -12.08 1.13
C ARG A 90 20.59 -12.28 -0.39
N GLN A 91 21.32 -13.32 -0.79
CA GLN A 91 21.64 -13.72 -2.16
C GLN A 91 20.95 -15.01 -2.60
N ALA A 92 20.47 -15.88 -1.70
CA ALA A 92 19.74 -17.07 -2.14
C ALA A 92 18.38 -16.72 -2.75
N ALA A 93 18.01 -17.45 -3.80
CA ALA A 93 16.73 -17.30 -4.47
C ALA A 93 15.55 -17.56 -3.50
N PHE A 94 14.44 -16.86 -3.74
CA PHE A 94 13.23 -17.03 -2.94
C PHE A 94 12.70 -18.47 -3.08
N PRO A 95 12.38 -19.19 -1.99
CA PRO A 95 12.01 -20.60 -2.07
C PRO A 95 10.67 -20.81 -2.79
N ASP A 96 10.61 -21.78 -3.71
CA ASP A 96 9.38 -22.13 -4.44
C ASP A 96 8.34 -22.85 -3.55
N ALA A 97 8.75 -23.35 -2.39
CA ALA A 97 7.90 -24.04 -1.41
C ALA A 97 6.96 -23.11 -0.62
N ILE A 98 7.06 -21.79 -0.81
CA ILE A 98 6.29 -20.82 -0.06
C ILE A 98 4.93 -20.57 -0.70
N GLY A 99 3.86 -20.83 0.06
CA GLY A 99 2.49 -20.47 -0.25
C GLY A 99 2.03 -19.22 0.50
N PHE A 100 1.04 -18.53 -0.06
CA PHE A 100 0.42 -17.34 0.54
C PHE A 100 -1.09 -17.49 0.55
N LYS A 101 -1.74 -17.17 1.66
CA LYS A 101 -3.20 -17.20 1.74
C LYS A 101 -3.74 -16.24 2.77
N THR A 102 -5.04 -16.02 2.71
CA THR A 102 -5.87 -15.47 3.79
C THR A 102 -6.77 -16.59 4.31
N ALA A 103 -7.65 -16.28 5.27
CA ALA A 103 -8.66 -17.22 5.73
C ALA A 103 -9.61 -17.71 4.61
N THR A 104 -9.78 -16.93 3.54
CA THR A 104 -10.83 -17.19 2.52
C THR A 104 -10.28 -17.53 1.13
N ARG A 105 -9.00 -17.29 0.87
CA ARG A 105 -8.41 -17.41 -0.48
C ARG A 105 -6.90 -17.56 -0.45
N THR A 106 -6.39 -18.33 -1.41
CA THR A 106 -4.96 -18.34 -1.76
C THR A 106 -4.59 -17.05 -2.50
N LEU A 107 -3.38 -16.56 -2.27
CA LEU A 107 -2.85 -15.37 -2.92
C LEU A 107 -1.72 -15.75 -3.89
N SER A 108 -1.59 -14.98 -4.97
CA SER A 108 -0.52 -15.18 -5.95
C SER A 108 0.60 -14.16 -5.73
N ALA A 109 1.84 -14.65 -5.79
CA ALA A 109 3.03 -13.82 -5.80
C ALA A 109 3.68 -13.85 -7.18
N GLN A 110 4.23 -12.72 -7.59
CA GLN A 110 4.99 -12.55 -8.84
C GLN A 110 6.48 -12.47 -8.52
N ALA A 111 7.34 -12.63 -9.53
CA ALA A 111 8.77 -12.33 -9.36
C ALA A 111 8.95 -10.90 -8.82
N GLY A 112 9.83 -10.76 -7.83
CA GLY A 112 10.25 -9.46 -7.31
C GLY A 112 11.28 -8.79 -8.23
N MET A 113 11.79 -7.64 -7.81
CA MET A 113 12.91 -6.98 -8.51
C MET A 113 14.23 -7.76 -8.33
N ASP A 114 14.35 -8.48 -7.22
CA ASP A 114 15.51 -9.28 -6.85
C ASP A 114 15.09 -10.77 -6.78
N ASP A 115 15.98 -11.70 -7.12
CA ASP A 115 15.69 -13.15 -7.12
C ASP A 115 15.32 -13.69 -5.72
N ASN A 116 15.76 -13.01 -4.66
CA ASN A 116 15.46 -13.31 -3.26
C ASN A 116 14.10 -12.76 -2.78
N LYS A 117 13.35 -12.09 -3.66
CA LYS A 117 12.05 -11.47 -3.36
C LYS A 117 10.95 -11.94 -4.29
N LYS A 118 9.74 -11.96 -3.76
CA LYS A 118 8.52 -11.97 -4.58
C LYS A 118 7.71 -10.72 -4.29
N LYS A 119 6.92 -10.32 -5.27
CA LYS A 119 5.91 -9.26 -5.13
C LYS A 119 4.56 -9.92 -4.89
N LEU A 120 4.04 -9.81 -3.68
CA LEU A 120 2.74 -10.37 -3.31
C LEU A 120 1.63 -9.33 -3.58
N SER A 121 0.57 -9.77 -4.24
CA SER A 121 -0.64 -8.95 -4.42
C SER A 121 -1.56 -9.13 -3.21
N VAL A 122 -1.89 -8.04 -2.53
CA VAL A 122 -2.86 -8.00 -1.44
C VAL A 122 -4.13 -7.31 -1.95
N ILE A 123 -5.30 -7.80 -1.53
CA ILE A 123 -6.59 -7.27 -2.00
C ILE A 123 -7.36 -6.79 -0.79
N GLY A 124 -7.78 -5.53 -0.83
CA GLY A 124 -8.66 -4.94 0.17
C GLY A 124 -10.08 -5.51 0.05
N THR A 125 -10.73 -5.66 1.18
CA THR A 125 -12.11 -6.15 1.28
C THR A 125 -13.06 -4.99 1.56
N THR A 126 -13.79 -5.02 2.67
CA THR A 126 -14.72 -3.96 3.07
C THR A 126 -14.04 -2.97 4.00
N HIS A 127 -14.55 -1.73 4.05
CA HIS A 127 -14.02 -0.68 4.92
C HIS A 127 -13.82 -1.15 6.36
N GLU A 128 -12.65 -0.82 6.92
CA GLU A 128 -12.17 -1.15 8.27
C GLU A 128 -12.07 -2.65 8.59
N ASN A 129 -12.16 -3.51 7.57
CA ASN A 129 -11.95 -4.94 7.75
C ASN A 129 -10.46 -5.29 7.74
N VAL A 130 -10.06 -6.14 8.69
CA VAL A 130 -8.71 -6.68 8.80
C VAL A 130 -8.71 -8.13 8.35
N GLU A 131 -7.83 -8.47 7.41
CA GLU A 131 -7.51 -9.85 7.04
C GLU A 131 -6.05 -10.16 7.36
N GLU A 132 -5.79 -11.34 7.91
CA GLU A 132 -4.43 -11.84 8.09
C GLU A 132 -4.00 -12.59 6.82
N VAL A 133 -2.87 -12.20 6.27
CA VAL A 133 -2.15 -12.95 5.26
C VAL A 133 -1.18 -13.89 5.98
N LEU A 134 -1.35 -15.18 5.75
CA LEU A 134 -0.49 -16.25 6.19
C LEU A 134 0.49 -16.63 5.09
N VAL A 135 1.76 -16.72 5.44
CA VAL A 135 2.78 -17.37 4.63
C VAL A 135 3.02 -18.75 5.21
N TYR A 136 2.98 -19.77 4.36
CA TYR A 136 3.08 -21.16 4.82
C TYR A 136 3.94 -22.01 3.90
N VAL A 137 4.42 -23.12 4.45
CA VAL A 137 5.01 -24.24 3.71
C VAL A 137 4.22 -25.51 4.02
N ILE A 138 4.25 -26.47 3.09
CA ILE A 138 3.63 -27.77 3.31
C ILE A 138 4.70 -28.76 3.77
N ARG A 139 4.49 -29.42 4.91
CA ARG A 139 5.35 -30.49 5.43
C ARG A 139 4.57 -31.74 5.73
N LYS A 140 5.26 -32.87 5.78
CA LYS A 140 4.70 -34.11 6.30
C LYS A 140 4.78 -34.14 7.81
N ASP A 141 3.67 -34.46 8.47
CA ASP A 141 3.65 -34.79 9.89
C ASP A 141 4.26 -36.19 10.15
N GLU A 142 4.28 -36.61 11.43
CA GLU A 142 4.79 -37.92 11.85
C GLU A 142 4.05 -39.09 11.22
N GLU A 143 2.81 -38.87 10.76
CA GLU A 143 1.95 -39.85 10.08
C GLU A 143 2.11 -39.80 8.55
N GLY A 144 2.98 -38.91 8.04
CA GLY A 144 3.28 -38.74 6.63
C GLY A 144 2.27 -37.90 5.85
N LYS A 145 1.34 -37.25 6.53
CA LYS A 145 0.27 -36.42 5.96
C LYS A 145 0.73 -34.97 5.82
N ASP A 146 0.30 -34.33 4.74
CA ASP A 146 0.60 -32.93 4.47
C ASP A 146 -0.09 -32.01 5.49
N THR A 147 0.70 -31.14 6.08
CA THR A 147 0.33 -30.15 7.09
C THR A 147 0.95 -28.80 6.73
N GLU A 148 0.26 -27.72 7.04
CA GLU A 148 0.76 -26.38 6.79
C GLU A 148 1.49 -25.85 8.02
N GLU A 149 2.72 -25.42 7.81
CA GLU A 149 3.51 -24.71 8.80
C GLU A 149 3.51 -23.22 8.45
N VAL A 150 3.08 -22.36 9.38
CA VAL A 150 3.10 -20.90 9.20
C VAL A 150 4.51 -20.37 9.42
N VAL A 151 5.04 -19.67 8.42
CA VAL A 151 6.42 -19.16 8.37
C VAL A 151 6.49 -17.64 8.22
N GLY A 152 5.35 -16.95 8.18
CA GLY A 152 5.26 -15.49 8.14
C GLY A 152 3.82 -15.01 8.21
N LYS A 153 3.62 -13.76 8.64
CA LYS A 153 2.29 -13.14 8.79
C LYS A 153 2.30 -11.67 8.39
N LEU A 154 1.18 -11.18 7.87
CA LEU A 154 0.96 -9.76 7.57
C LEU A 154 -0.51 -9.42 7.86
N ASN A 155 -0.75 -8.32 8.58
CA ASN A 155 -2.09 -7.78 8.72
C ASN A 155 -2.41 -6.83 7.57
N VAL A 156 -3.55 -7.02 6.91
CA VAL A 156 -4.04 -6.15 5.84
C VAL A 156 -5.35 -5.51 6.27
N ILE A 157 -5.38 -4.18 6.37
CA ILE A 157 -6.58 -3.41 6.68
C ILE A 157 -7.08 -2.66 5.46
N SER A 158 -8.39 -2.63 5.27
CA SER A 158 -9.02 -1.99 4.10
C SER A 158 -9.69 -0.68 4.46
N TYR A 159 -9.57 0.35 3.61
CA TYR A 159 -10.24 1.65 3.81
C TYR A 159 -10.96 2.13 2.56
N ASP A 160 -12.15 2.70 2.73
CA ASP A 160 -12.80 3.45 1.67
C ASP A 160 -12.02 4.74 1.41
N GLN A 161 -11.90 5.10 0.13
CA GLN A 161 -11.11 6.25 -0.23
C GLN A 161 -11.83 7.54 0.17
N VAL A 162 -11.15 8.40 0.93
CA VAL A 162 -11.68 9.72 1.32
C VAL A 162 -11.36 10.72 0.21
N TYR A 163 -12.37 11.43 -0.28
CA TYR A 163 -12.23 12.42 -1.34
C TYR A 163 -12.30 13.84 -0.76
N ASN A 164 -11.22 14.61 -0.95
CA ASN A 164 -11.12 15.99 -0.52
C ASN A 164 -10.96 16.93 -1.71
N LYS A 165 -11.42 18.17 -1.56
CA LYS A 165 -11.25 19.24 -2.56
C LYS A 165 -10.40 20.36 -1.99
N VAL A 166 -9.43 20.83 -2.77
CA VAL A 166 -8.63 22.02 -2.48
C VAL A 166 -8.91 23.04 -3.55
N TYR A 167 -9.26 24.26 -3.14
CA TYR A 167 -9.46 25.38 -4.04
C TYR A 167 -8.33 26.38 -3.86
N ILE A 168 -7.65 26.70 -4.95
CA ILE A 168 -6.67 27.78 -4.99
C ILE A 168 -7.35 28.99 -5.61
N VAL A 169 -7.45 30.07 -4.85
CA VAL A 169 -8.07 31.33 -5.28
C VAL A 169 -6.99 32.41 -5.28
N PRO A 170 -6.48 32.82 -6.45
CA PRO A 170 -5.56 33.93 -6.53
C PRO A 170 -6.24 35.25 -6.11
N VAL A 171 -5.52 36.15 -5.44
CA VAL A 171 -6.08 37.41 -4.89
C VAL A 171 -5.28 38.60 -5.39
N ASN A 172 -5.96 39.68 -5.79
CA ASN A 172 -5.37 40.96 -6.19
C ASN A 172 -4.33 40.86 -7.31
N GLY A 173 -4.65 40.07 -8.34
CA GLY A 173 -3.76 39.87 -9.49
C GLY A 173 -2.52 39.02 -9.21
N ASN A 174 -2.35 38.52 -7.97
CA ASN A 174 -1.32 37.53 -7.69
C ASN A 174 -1.63 36.25 -8.45
N GLY A 175 -0.62 35.64 -9.07
CA GLY A 175 -0.73 34.30 -9.65
C GLY A 175 -0.32 33.24 -8.64
N TYR A 176 -0.90 32.05 -8.74
CA TYR A 176 -0.30 30.89 -8.09
C TYR A 176 0.99 30.51 -8.84
N PRO A 177 2.16 30.52 -8.17
CA PRO A 177 3.44 30.39 -8.86
C PRO A 177 3.74 28.96 -9.34
N TYR A 178 2.91 27.98 -8.98
CA TYR A 178 3.08 26.58 -9.35
C TYR A 178 1.94 26.08 -10.24
N ASN A 179 2.03 24.81 -10.65
CA ASN A 179 1.05 24.15 -11.48
C ASN A 179 0.00 23.39 -10.64
N GLN A 180 -1.28 23.48 -11.00
CA GLN A 180 -2.39 22.78 -10.33
C GLN A 180 -2.20 21.25 -10.32
N THR A 181 -1.84 20.67 -11.47
CA THR A 181 -1.58 19.23 -11.61
C THR A 181 -0.40 18.79 -10.76
N SER A 182 0.67 19.59 -10.69
CA SER A 182 1.82 19.29 -9.83
C SER A 182 1.41 19.24 -8.35
N LEU A 183 0.60 20.20 -7.88
CA LEU A 183 0.09 20.16 -6.50
C LEU A 183 -0.81 18.95 -6.27
N ALA A 184 -1.73 18.66 -7.21
CA ALA A 184 -2.61 17.50 -7.11
C ALA A 184 -1.82 16.19 -7.02
N ASN A 185 -0.78 16.05 -7.85
CA ASN A 185 0.08 14.87 -7.83
C ASN A 185 0.82 14.73 -6.51
N GLU A 186 1.40 15.81 -5.98
CA GLU A 186 2.10 15.75 -4.69
C GLU A 186 1.17 15.45 -3.51
N LEU A 187 -0.01 16.09 -3.46
CA LEU A 187 -1.00 15.78 -2.42
C LEU A 187 -1.45 14.33 -2.50
N ASN A 188 -1.78 13.83 -3.70
CA ASN A 188 -2.17 12.43 -3.87
C ASN A 188 -1.02 11.47 -3.57
N ARG A 189 0.23 11.83 -3.86
CA ARG A 189 1.41 11.00 -3.51
C ARG A 189 1.62 10.92 -1.99
N ILE A 190 1.52 12.05 -1.28
CA ILE A 190 1.76 12.12 0.17
C ILE A 190 0.63 11.43 0.93
N TYR A 191 -0.62 11.69 0.55
CA TYR A 191 -1.78 11.24 1.31
C TYR A 191 -2.38 9.90 0.82
N ALA A 192 -1.89 9.34 -0.30
CA ALA A 192 -2.31 8.00 -0.76
C ALA A 192 -2.14 6.93 0.33
N GLN A 193 -1.12 7.04 1.18
CA GLN A 193 -0.87 6.09 2.26
C GLN A 193 -2.06 5.92 3.22
N ALA A 194 -2.87 6.97 3.38
CA ALA A 194 -4.06 7.01 4.22
C ALA A 194 -5.37 6.79 3.43
N ALA A 195 -5.29 6.25 2.20
CA ALA A 195 -6.42 6.12 1.28
C ALA A 195 -7.16 7.45 1.03
N VAL A 196 -6.43 8.56 0.97
CA VAL A 196 -7.00 9.89 0.71
C VAL A 196 -6.67 10.34 -0.72
N ARG A 197 -7.67 10.90 -1.40
CA ARG A 197 -7.53 11.52 -2.72
C ARG A 197 -7.93 12.98 -2.69
N TRP A 198 -7.11 13.82 -3.29
CA TRP A 198 -7.29 15.26 -3.42
C TRP A 198 -7.63 15.65 -4.86
N ASP A 199 -8.72 16.40 -5.01
CA ASP A 199 -9.09 17.14 -6.21
C ASP A 199 -8.71 18.61 -6.02
N VAL A 200 -7.65 19.04 -6.70
CA VAL A 200 -7.19 20.44 -6.65
C VAL A 200 -7.84 21.20 -7.79
N ARG A 201 -8.46 22.34 -7.48
CA ARG A 201 -9.12 23.23 -8.43
C ARG A 201 -8.53 24.63 -8.34
N MET A 202 -8.10 25.15 -9.49
CA MET A 202 -7.73 26.57 -9.61
C MET A 202 -8.99 27.37 -9.95
N HIS A 203 -9.26 28.42 -9.18
CA HIS A 203 -10.32 29.37 -9.50
C HIS A 203 -9.79 30.61 -10.21
N ALA A 204 -10.69 31.28 -10.93
CA ALA A 204 -10.41 32.64 -11.38
C ALA A 204 -10.08 33.52 -10.16
N GLY A 205 -9.04 34.35 -10.30
CA GLY A 205 -8.61 35.23 -9.22
C GLY A 205 -9.69 36.23 -8.84
N ILE A 206 -9.73 36.60 -7.56
CA ILE A 206 -10.62 37.63 -7.04
C ILE A 206 -9.85 38.92 -6.81
N GLN A 207 -10.48 40.05 -7.10
CA GLN A 207 -10.03 41.34 -6.64
C GLN A 207 -10.63 41.62 -5.27
N VAL A 208 -9.89 42.30 -4.41
CA VAL A 208 -10.30 42.69 -3.07
C VAL A 208 -9.87 44.14 -2.89
N ASP A 209 -10.84 45.03 -3.05
CA ASP A 209 -10.69 46.44 -2.74
C ASP A 209 -10.79 46.57 -1.21
N TRP A 210 -9.66 46.89 -0.58
CA TRP A 210 -9.54 47.01 0.88
C TRP A 210 -9.74 48.46 1.36
N ASP A 211 -9.53 49.41 0.46
CA ASP A 211 -9.61 50.86 0.66
C ASP A 211 -10.60 51.42 -0.38
N LEU A 212 -11.89 51.43 -0.03
CA LEU A 212 -12.99 51.87 -0.88
C LEU A 212 -13.10 53.41 -0.90
N ASP A 213 -12.65 54.09 0.15
CA ASP A 213 -12.67 55.55 0.26
C ASP A 213 -11.34 56.26 -0.05
N GLY A 214 -10.25 55.49 -0.20
CA GLY A 214 -8.93 55.97 -0.60
C GLY A 214 -8.13 56.59 0.56
N ASP A 215 -8.51 56.34 1.81
CA ASP A 215 -7.89 56.94 2.99
C ASP A 215 -6.65 56.18 3.50
N GLY A 216 -6.29 55.08 2.83
CA GLY A 216 -5.17 54.22 3.19
C GLY A 216 -5.43 53.31 4.39
N LYS A 217 -6.69 53.17 4.84
CA LYS A 217 -7.12 52.24 5.88
C LYS A 217 -8.07 51.18 5.31
N MET A 218 -8.26 50.13 6.09
CA MET A 218 -9.18 49.06 5.73
C MET A 218 -10.62 49.49 6.06
N ASP A 219 -11.47 49.48 5.04
CA ASP A 219 -12.89 49.73 5.24
C ASP A 219 -13.59 48.59 5.98
N HIS A 220 -14.52 48.95 6.86
CA HIS A 220 -15.30 47.98 7.62
C HIS A 220 -16.16 47.05 6.74
N GLU A 221 -16.50 47.48 5.51
CA GLU A 221 -17.25 46.67 4.54
C GLU A 221 -16.38 45.70 3.74
N ALA A 222 -15.06 45.94 3.64
CA ALA A 222 -14.16 45.15 2.81
C ALA A 222 -14.14 43.65 3.19
N PRO A 223 -14.12 43.23 4.48
CA PRO A 223 -14.22 41.83 4.86
C PRO A 223 -15.54 41.17 4.43
N ILE A 224 -16.66 41.91 4.49
CA ILE A 224 -17.99 41.38 4.14
C ILE A 224 -18.06 41.08 2.64
N ARG A 225 -17.57 41.99 1.81
CA ARG A 225 -17.53 41.82 0.34
C ARG A 225 -16.58 40.68 -0.07
N PHE A 226 -15.49 40.48 0.66
CA PHE A 226 -14.59 39.35 0.46
C PHE A 226 -15.29 38.01 0.73
N LEU A 227 -15.97 37.89 1.87
CA LEU A 227 -16.70 36.67 2.23
C LEU A 227 -17.80 36.32 1.22
N GLN A 228 -18.55 37.31 0.71
CA GLN A 228 -19.55 37.09 -0.34
C GLN A 228 -18.91 36.56 -1.64
N ARG A 229 -17.75 37.07 -2.04
CA ARG A 229 -17.03 36.56 -3.23
C ARG A 229 -16.55 35.12 -3.04
N LEU A 230 -16.09 34.76 -1.84
CA LEU A 230 -15.73 33.37 -1.52
C LEU A 230 -16.96 32.44 -1.51
N GLN A 231 -18.10 32.87 -0.98
CA GLN A 231 -19.34 32.08 -0.99
C GLN A 231 -19.83 31.73 -2.41
N ASN A 232 -19.48 32.53 -3.42
CA ASN A 232 -19.80 32.22 -4.82
C ASN A 232 -18.83 31.21 -5.46
N ILE A 233 -17.66 31.01 -4.85
CA ILE A 233 -16.62 30.07 -5.31
C ILE A 233 -16.86 28.67 -4.73
N PHE A 234 -17.25 28.62 -3.46
CA PHE A 234 -17.54 27.37 -2.77
C PHE A 234 -19.03 27.03 -2.93
N PRO A 235 -19.40 25.91 -3.59
CA PRO A 235 -20.79 25.48 -3.59
C PRO A 235 -21.24 25.27 -2.14
N GLN A 236 -22.43 25.77 -1.80
CA GLN A 236 -23.06 25.49 -0.52
C GLN A 236 -23.27 23.97 -0.44
N THR A 237 -22.59 23.33 0.51
CA THR A 237 -22.70 21.89 0.78
C THR A 237 -24.07 21.53 1.33
#